data_AF-A0A1Y5F4U8-F1
#
_entry.id   AF-A0A1Y5F4U8-F1
#
_cell.length_a   1.000
_cell.length_b   1.000
_cell.length_c   1.000
_cell.angle_alpha   90.00
_cell.angle_beta   90.00
_cell.angle_gamma   90.00
#
_symmetry.space_group_name_H-M   'P 1'
#
loop_
_entity.id
_entity.type
_entity.pdbx_description
1 polymer ?
#
loop_
_entity_poly.entity_id
_entity_poly.type
_entity_poly.pdbx_seq_one_letter_code
_entity_poly.pdbx_strand_id
1 'polypeptide(L)' 'MKMMGIILLTFIFTSCGAPKIIRTKDKCTVEKHVQDDIYQIKINDKPVNNRWYLEKDANEIKLILAINNKCMR' A
#
# COMPACT_ATOMS: atom_id res chain seq x y z
N MET A 1 -18.33 -23.32 -45.36
CA MET A 1 -18.51 -23.00 -43.94
C MET A 1 -17.35 -23.56 -43.11
N LYS A 2 -16.16 -22.94 -43.13
CA LYS A 2 -15.02 -23.35 -42.28
C LYS A 2 -14.21 -22.18 -41.70
N MET A 3 -14.59 -20.93 -42.01
CA MET A 3 -13.79 -19.73 -41.70
C MET A 3 -14.37 -18.86 -40.58
N MET A 4 -15.47 -19.28 -39.94
CA MET A 4 -16.11 -18.55 -38.82
C MET A 4 -15.59 -18.96 -37.44
N GLY A 5 -14.86 -20.07 -37.32
CA GLY A 5 -14.34 -20.55 -36.03
C GLY A 5 -13.04 -19.87 -35.55
N ILE A 6 -12.29 -19.22 -36.45
CA ILE A 6 -10.94 -18.71 -36.14
C ILE A 6 -10.97 -17.31 -35.51
N ILE A 7 -12.01 -16.51 -35.78
CA ILE A 7 -12.09 -15.11 -35.34
C ILE A 7 -12.40 -14.98 -33.84
N LEU A 8 -13.01 -16.01 -33.22
CA LEU A 8 -13.38 -15.97 -31.80
C LEU A 8 -12.19 -16.25 -30.86
N LEU A 9 -11.12 -16.89 -31.36
CA LEU A 9 -9.96 -17.28 -30.54
C LEU A 9 -8.95 -16.13 -30.36
N THR A 10 -8.99 -15.10 -31.20
CA THR A 10 -8.03 -13.98 -31.18
C THR A 10 -8.44 -12.85 -30.23
N PHE A 11 -9.70 -12.81 -29.77
CA PHE A 11 -10.21 -11.76 -28.89
C PHE A 11 -9.80 -11.90 -27.40
N ILE A 12 -9.25 -13.05 -27.01
CA ILE A 12 -8.93 -13.33 -25.59
C ILE A 12 -7.54 -12.77 -25.20
N PHE A 13 -6.73 -12.32 -26.16
CA PHE A 13 -5.33 -11.90 -25.91
C PHE A 13 -5.11 -10.39 -25.77
N THR A 14 -6.14 -9.54 -25.89
CA THR A 14 -5.96 -8.07 -25.96
C THR A 14 -6.31 -7.29 -24.70
N SER A 15 -6.71 -7.93 -23.60
CA SER A 15 -6.99 -7.23 -22.33
C SER A 15 -5.87 -7.37 -21.28
N CYS A 16 -4.61 -7.32 -21.71
CA CYS A 16 -3.46 -7.22 -20.80
C CYS A 16 -3.16 -5.74 -20.49
N GLY A 17 -4.11 -5.05 -19.85
CA GLY A 17 -3.86 -3.73 -19.28
C GLY A 17 -3.43 -3.89 -17.83
N ALA A 18 -2.15 -3.66 -17.50
CA ALA A 18 -1.74 -3.61 -16.11
C ALA A 18 -2.54 -2.50 -15.40
N PRO A 19 -3.21 -2.77 -14.28
CA PRO A 19 -3.98 -1.75 -13.58
C PRO A 19 -3.06 -0.60 -13.17
N LYS A 20 -3.44 0.64 -13.48
CA LYS A 20 -2.70 1.83 -13.06
C LYS A 20 -2.65 1.86 -11.53
N ILE A 21 -1.45 1.85 -10.96
CA ILE A 21 -1.26 1.96 -9.52
C ILE A 21 -1.66 3.37 -9.08
N ILE A 22 -2.83 3.51 -8.45
CA ILE A 22 -3.29 4.76 -7.86
C ILE A 22 -2.60 4.92 -6.51
N ARG A 23 -1.81 5.99 -6.35
CA ARG A 23 -1.15 6.31 -5.09
C ARG A 23 -2.20 6.68 -4.04
N THR A 24 -2.08 6.13 -2.83
CA THR A 24 -2.86 6.61 -1.69
C THR A 24 -2.50 8.05 -1.35
N LYS A 25 -3.44 8.76 -0.75
CA LYS A 25 -3.26 10.11 -0.20
C LYS A 25 -3.15 10.10 1.33
N ASP A 26 -3.24 8.92 1.95
CA ASP A 26 -3.22 8.77 3.39
C ASP A 26 -1.85 9.14 3.96
N LYS A 27 -1.79 9.82 5.11
CA LYS A 27 -0.53 10.27 5.71
C LYS A 27 -0.07 9.31 6.80
N CYS A 28 1.16 8.82 6.70
CA CYS A 28 1.82 8.09 7.78
C CYS A 28 2.59 9.03 8.71
N THR A 29 2.31 8.94 10.01
CA THR A 29 3.02 9.66 11.06
C THR A 29 3.59 8.69 12.09
N VAL A 30 4.69 9.11 12.70
CA VAL A 30 5.31 8.43 13.85
C VAL A 30 5.19 9.41 15.00
N GLU A 31 4.50 9.01 16.06
CA GLU A 31 4.22 9.84 17.23
C GLU A 31 4.89 9.25 18.45
N LYS A 32 5.65 10.08 19.18
CA LYS A 32 6.34 9.68 20.39
C LYS A 32 5.35 9.60 21.56
N HIS A 33 5.50 8.58 22.40
CA HIS A 33 4.82 8.53 23.70
C HIS A 33 5.26 9.70 24.58
N VAL A 34 4.36 10.20 25.42
CA VAL A 34 4.59 11.45 26.18
C VAL A 34 5.76 11.31 27.16
N GLN A 35 5.95 10.12 27.73
CA GLN A 35 6.88 9.88 28.83
C GLN A 35 8.05 8.97 28.46
N ASP A 36 7.91 8.16 27.42
CA ASP A 36 8.84 7.09 27.09
C ASP A 36 9.39 7.26 25.68
N ASP A 37 10.59 6.73 25.43
CA ASP A 37 11.21 6.68 24.11
C ASP A 37 10.63 5.54 23.24
N ILE A 38 9.31 5.44 23.23
CA ILE A 38 8.54 4.52 22.40
C ILE A 38 7.60 5.31 21.49
N TYR A 39 7.26 4.71 20.35
CA TYR A 39 6.62 5.39 19.23
C TYR A 39 5.45 4.57 18.70
N GLN A 40 4.39 5.27 18.30
CA GLN A 40 3.21 4.70 17.67
C GLN A 40 3.10 5.19 16.23
N ILE A 41 2.79 4.28 15.33
CA ILE A 41 2.60 4.60 13.91
C ILE A 41 1.11 4.85 13.68
N LYS A 42 0.79 5.96 13.01
CA LYS A 42 -0.58 6.34 12.68
C LYS A 42 -0.75 6.54 11.17
N ILE A 43 -1.93 6.20 10.66
CA ILE A 43 -2.40 6.54 9.31
C ILE A 43 -3.61 7.46 9.47
N ASN A 44 -3.51 8.69 8.98
CA ASN A 44 -4.56 9.71 9.16
C ASN A 44 -5.00 9.83 10.63
N ASP A 45 -4.02 9.98 11.53
CA ASP A 45 -4.21 10.13 12.98
C ASP A 45 -4.80 8.91 13.72
N LYS A 46 -5.04 7.80 13.01
CA LYS A 46 -5.47 6.53 13.61
C LYS A 46 -4.30 5.58 13.79
N PRO A 47 -4.14 4.97 14.97
CA PRO A 47 -3.07 3.99 15.20
C PRO A 47 -3.25 2.79 14.28
N VAL A 48 -2.15 2.34 13.67
CA VAL A 48 -2.14 1.15 12.81
C VAL A 48 -2.46 -0.11 13.62
N ASN A 49 -1.99 -0.14 14.88
CA ASN A 49 -2.25 -1.19 15.84
C ASN A 49 -1.99 -0.66 17.28
N ASN A 50 -2.21 -1.52 18.28
CA ASN A 50 -2.03 -1.18 19.70
C ASN A 50 -0.59 -1.41 20.23
N ARG A 51 0.40 -1.59 19.34
CA ARG A 51 1.79 -1.85 19.72
C ARG A 51 2.59 -0.54 19.72
N TRP A 52 3.63 -0.55 20.53
CA TRP A 52 4.62 0.51 20.63
C TRP A 52 5.96 -0.02 20.15
N TYR A 53 6.76 0.86 19.57
CA TYR A 53 8.01 0.51 18.90
C TYR A 53 9.13 1.43 19.32
N LEU A 54 10.37 0.98 19.18
CA LEU A 54 11.51 1.90 19.19
C LEU A 54 11.46 2.79 17.95
N GLU A 55 12.12 3.96 18.01
CA GLU A 55 12.07 4.95 16.93
C GLU A 55 12.49 4.37 15.58
N LYS A 56 13.57 3.59 15.58
CA LYS A 56 14.11 2.95 14.38
C LYS A 56 13.10 2.00 13.76
N ASP A 57 12.48 1.15 14.58
CA ASP A 57 11.49 0.16 14.14
C ASP A 57 10.24 0.87 13.63
N ALA A 58 9.78 1.93 14.30
CA ALA A 58 8.63 2.71 13.86
C ALA A 58 8.87 3.35 12.47
N ASN A 59 10.07 3.87 12.24
CA ASN A 59 10.46 4.45 10.95
C ASN A 59 10.58 3.37 9.85
N GLU A 60 11.11 2.18 10.18
CA GLU A 60 11.17 1.05 9.26
C GLU A 60 9.76 0.59 8.85
N ILE A 61 8.85 0.44 9.82
CA ILE A 61 7.45 0.07 9.55
C ILE A 61 6.76 1.14 8.69
N LYS A 62 6.96 2.43 9.00
CA LYS A 62 6.44 3.53 8.17
C LYS A 62 6.89 3.41 6.71
N LEU A 63 8.18 3.10 6.48
CA LEU A 63 8.71 2.91 5.13
C LEU A 63 8.06 1.70 4.43
N ILE A 64 7.90 0.58 5.13
CA ILE A 64 7.22 -0.62 4.61
C ILE A 64 5.77 -0.30 4.22
N LEU A 65 5.04 0.46 5.04
CA LEU A 65 3.67 0.88 4.74
C LEU A 65 3.60 1.76 3.48
N ALA A 66 4.56 2.67 3.30
CA ALA A 66 4.66 3.51 2.12
C ALA A 66 4.98 2.72 0.84
N ILE A 67 5.91 1.76 0.91
CA ILE A 67 6.25 0.86 -0.21
C ILE A 67 5.01 0.04 -0.63
N ASN A 68 4.20 -0.39 0.34
CA ASN A 68 2.97 -1.13 0.11
C ASN A 68 1.75 -0.25 -0.23
N ASN A 69 1.98 1.04 -0.53
CA ASN A 69 0.93 2.00 -0.91
C ASN A 69 -0.21 2.12 0.14
N LYS A 70 0.09 1.86 1.42
CA LYS A 70 -0.85 2.03 2.55
C LYS A 70 -0.91 3.46 3.05
N CYS A 71 0.15 4.22 2.83
CA CYS A 71 0.20 5.66 3.03
C CYS A 71 1.20 6.30 2.05
N MET A 72 1.14 7.62 1.92
CA MET A 72 2.15 8.41 1.27
C MET A 72 3.48 8.29 2.02
N ARG A 73 4.55 8.23 1.24
CA ARG A 73 5.93 8.19 1.73
C ARG A 73 6.32 9.51 2.39
#